data_AF-I2GZV3-F1
#
_entry.id   AF-I2GZV3-F1
#
_cell.length_a   1.000
_cell.length_b   1.000
_cell.length_c   1.000
_cell.angle_alpha   90.00
_cell.angle_beta   90.00
_cell.angle_gamma   90.00
#
_symmetry.space_group_name_H-M   'P 1'
#
loop_
_entity.id
_entity.type
_entity.pdbx_description
1 polymer ?
#
loop_
_entity_poly.entity_id
_entity_poly.type
_entity_poly.pdbx_seq_one_letter_code
_entity_poly.pdbx_strand_id
1 'polypeptide(L)'
;MHIETRYLEINFPDSILSLKRMPAAVRVLSTIYFTLSIILIGSTFMVQKQLQEIEGQGNKTDVGITFPYFQLSIHNLSAMPFALVLSTLSDIKIWKFLLTGLNLIIGGSFIESNWNSSKEMFKFVFGLGILINIIMVILSFILSVIFGNERFNSYSDGNHVILVGFTIIYKQLLPETTIFNLKNVSIFSKNFRFKLLPIFLLCILTLIESLMKDCTELISVWITFFVCWTYLRFFQKLDLSETNLRQEGHSNPDEDIIMGDASDTFQLIYFFPDPLKPLLSPIFNFTYYLCCRKMKIIRPFETDDIEKGNSVAGKRGAKPTNVSSGSQTEDRRRQLALEVLQERMV
;
A
#
# COMPACT_ATOMS: atom_id res chain seq x y z
N MET A 1 -22.97 -9.46 5.12
CA MET A 1 -23.67 -9.94 3.92
C MET A 1 -22.87 -11.11 3.39
N HIS A 2 -23.49 -12.29 3.37
CA HIS A 2 -22.90 -13.51 2.82
C HIS A 2 -23.39 -13.64 1.37
N ILE A 3 -22.46 -13.56 0.41
CA ILE A 3 -22.76 -13.80 -1.00
C ILE A 3 -22.20 -15.18 -1.34
N GLU A 4 -23.06 -16.19 -1.34
CA GLU A 4 -22.72 -17.52 -1.84
C GLU A 4 -23.17 -17.67 -3.28
N THR A 5 -22.22 -17.94 -4.17
CA THR A 5 -22.49 -18.42 -5.52
C THR A 5 -21.80 -19.77 -5.72
N ARG A 6 -22.19 -20.50 -6.77
CA ARG A 6 -21.60 -21.82 -7.11
C ARG A 6 -20.06 -21.80 -7.21
N TYR A 7 -19.45 -20.63 -7.45
CA TYR A 7 -18.01 -20.47 -7.66
C TYR A 7 -17.30 -19.57 -6.66
N LEU A 8 -18.04 -18.84 -5.83
CA LEU A 8 -17.48 -17.74 -5.04
C LEU A 8 -18.33 -17.52 -3.79
N GLU A 9 -17.68 -17.64 -2.64
CA GLU A 9 -18.24 -17.34 -1.33
C GLU A 9 -17.53 -16.09 -0.80
N ILE A 10 -18.25 -14.97 -0.72
CA ILE A 10 -17.74 -13.73 -0.14
C ILE A 10 -18.45 -13.44 1.17
N ASN A 11 -17.68 -13.43 2.24
CA ASN A 11 -18.12 -12.99 3.56
C ASN A 11 -17.74 -11.52 3.76
N PHE A 12 -18.69 -10.61 3.53
CA PHE A 12 -18.51 -9.22 3.90
C PHE A 12 -19.02 -9.01 5.35
N PRO A 13 -18.20 -8.46 6.26
CA PRO A 13 -18.70 -7.86 7.49
C PRO A 13 -19.75 -6.79 7.13
N ASP A 14 -20.94 -6.84 7.75
CA ASP A 14 -22.06 -5.94 7.46
C ASP A 14 -21.73 -4.45 7.64
N SER A 15 -20.64 -4.14 8.34
CA SER A 15 -20.14 -2.78 8.56
C SER A 15 -19.50 -2.13 7.33
N ILE A 16 -18.95 -2.90 6.38
CA ILE A 16 -18.10 -2.37 5.29
C ILE A 16 -18.89 -1.56 4.25
N LEU A 17 -20.16 -1.91 3.98
CA LEU A 17 -20.98 -1.27 2.94
C LEU A 17 -21.99 -0.25 3.47
N SER A 18 -22.09 -0.06 4.78
CA SER A 18 -23.02 0.92 5.33
C SER A 18 -22.43 2.34 5.22
N LEU A 19 -22.85 3.08 4.18
CA LEU A 19 -22.42 4.47 3.92
C LEU A 19 -22.57 5.40 5.14
N LYS A 20 -23.52 5.09 6.04
CA LYS A 20 -23.76 5.82 7.31
C LYS A 20 -22.75 5.52 8.43
N ARG A 21 -22.05 4.38 8.41
CA ARG A 21 -21.06 4.00 9.45
C ARG A 21 -19.61 4.11 8.97
N MET A 22 -19.37 4.83 7.87
CA MET A 22 -18.00 5.02 7.39
C MET A 22 -17.15 5.76 8.44
N PRO A 23 -15.92 5.28 8.70
CA PRO A 23 -14.94 5.99 9.50
C PRO A 23 -14.68 7.42 8.99
N ALA A 24 -14.20 8.29 9.89
CA ALA A 24 -14.20 9.73 9.66
C ALA A 24 -13.24 10.16 8.55
N ALA A 25 -12.00 9.65 8.52
CA ALA A 25 -11.03 10.04 7.50
C ALA A 25 -11.46 9.54 6.12
N VAL A 26 -11.92 8.30 6.00
CA VAL A 26 -12.39 7.72 4.74
C VAL A 26 -13.56 8.50 4.16
N ARG A 27 -14.50 8.96 5.00
CA ARG A 27 -15.62 9.80 4.54
C ARG A 27 -15.13 11.10 3.92
N VAL A 28 -14.18 11.77 4.57
CA VAL A 28 -13.61 13.03 4.07
C VAL A 28 -12.82 12.78 2.79
N LEU A 29 -11.90 11.81 2.80
CA LEU A 29 -11.06 11.46 1.66
C LEU A 29 -11.88 11.04 0.44
N SER A 30 -12.88 10.18 0.62
CA SER A 30 -13.77 9.76 -0.48
C SER A 30 -14.57 10.93 -1.02
N THR A 31 -15.17 11.76 -0.17
CA THR A 31 -15.92 12.95 -0.62
C THR A 31 -15.04 13.89 -1.46
N ILE A 32 -13.82 14.18 -0.99
CA ILE A 32 -12.86 15.01 -1.74
C ILE A 32 -12.47 14.33 -3.05
N TYR A 33 -12.13 13.04 -3.00
CA TYR A 33 -11.70 12.29 -4.17
C TYR A 33 -12.77 12.23 -5.27
N PHE A 34 -14.02 11.90 -4.91
CA PHE A 34 -15.13 11.85 -5.87
C PHE A 34 -15.44 13.23 -6.44
N THR A 35 -15.47 14.27 -5.60
CA THR A 35 -15.76 15.63 -6.07
C THR A 35 -14.68 16.15 -7.03
N LEU A 36 -13.40 16.02 -6.66
CA LEU A 36 -12.29 16.45 -7.52
C LEU A 36 -12.23 15.66 -8.83
N SER A 37 -12.36 14.33 -8.76
CA SER A 37 -12.27 13.49 -9.96
C SER A 37 -13.46 13.69 -10.90
N ILE A 38 -14.69 13.86 -10.39
CA ILE A 38 -15.86 14.16 -11.23
C ILE A 38 -15.70 15.51 -11.92
N ILE A 39 -15.21 16.54 -11.20
CA ILE A 39 -14.94 17.86 -11.78
C ILE A 39 -13.91 17.76 -12.91
N LEU A 40 -12.82 17.01 -12.70
CA LEU A 40 -11.74 16.85 -13.68
C LEU A 40 -12.13 16.02 -14.90
N ILE A 41 -12.84 14.91 -14.69
CA ILE A 41 -13.37 14.10 -15.79
C ILE A 41 -14.38 14.94 -16.59
N GLY A 42 -15.26 15.68 -15.89
CA GLY A 42 -16.23 16.59 -16.50
C GLY A 42 -15.57 17.71 -17.30
N SER A 43 -14.55 18.38 -16.75
CA SER A 43 -13.81 19.43 -17.45
C SER A 43 -13.06 18.89 -18.66
N THR A 44 -12.44 17.70 -18.53
CA THR A 44 -11.76 17.02 -19.63
C THR A 44 -12.75 16.71 -20.75
N PHE A 45 -13.92 16.16 -20.41
CA PHE A 45 -14.97 15.84 -21.39
C PHE A 45 -15.50 17.10 -22.10
N MET A 46 -15.71 18.20 -21.37
CA MET A 46 -16.15 19.47 -21.96
C MET A 46 -15.10 20.03 -22.94
N VAL A 47 -13.83 20.06 -22.54
CA VAL A 47 -12.74 20.55 -23.40
C VAL A 47 -12.56 19.67 -24.62
N GLN A 48 -12.63 18.34 -24.47
CA GLN A 48 -12.58 17.41 -25.60
C GLN A 48 -13.73 17.64 -26.58
N LYS A 49 -14.95 17.86 -26.08
CA LYS A 49 -16.10 18.17 -26.92
C LYS A 49 -15.90 19.49 -27.69
N GLN A 50 -15.41 20.54 -27.01
CA GLN A 50 -15.11 21.82 -27.66
C GLN A 50 -14.02 21.69 -28.72
N LEU A 51 -12.96 20.93 -28.44
CA LEU A 51 -11.89 20.66 -29.41
C LEU A 51 -12.41 19.86 -30.60
N GLN A 52 -13.29 18.88 -30.41
CA GLN A 52 -13.92 18.13 -31.50
C GLN A 52 -14.82 19.01 -32.38
N GLU A 53 -15.52 19.98 -31.80
CA GLU A 53 -16.32 20.96 -32.55
C GLU A 53 -15.43 21.90 -33.39
N ILE A 54 -14.23 22.22 -32.91
CA ILE A 54 -13.24 23.06 -33.61
C ILE A 54 -12.44 22.25 -34.66
N GLU A 55 -12.07 21.00 -34.37
CA GLU A 55 -11.30 20.10 -35.25
C GLU A 55 -12.16 19.46 -36.36
N GLY A 56 -13.45 19.79 -36.45
CA GLY A 56 -14.39 19.34 -37.50
C GLY A 56 -13.98 19.63 -38.95
N GLN A 57 -12.77 20.13 -39.22
CA GLN A 57 -12.23 20.39 -40.56
C GLN A 57 -10.78 19.92 -40.84
N GLY A 58 -10.07 19.24 -39.93
CA GLY A 58 -8.79 18.66 -40.32
C GLY A 58 -7.90 18.15 -39.20
N ASN A 59 -7.42 16.91 -39.38
CA ASN A 59 -6.43 16.15 -38.61
C ASN A 59 -6.56 16.21 -37.08
N LYS A 60 -7.00 15.08 -36.50
CA LYS A 60 -6.95 14.79 -35.06
C LYS A 60 -5.54 15.03 -34.53
N THR A 61 -5.32 16.16 -33.88
CA THR A 61 -4.14 16.34 -33.06
C THR A 61 -4.49 15.82 -31.66
N ASP A 62 -3.83 14.74 -31.25
CA ASP A 62 -4.00 14.15 -29.92
C ASP A 62 -3.30 15.06 -28.90
N VAL A 63 -3.83 16.27 -28.71
CA VAL A 63 -3.30 17.23 -27.75
C VAL A 63 -3.68 16.72 -26.37
N GLY A 64 -2.68 16.22 -25.63
CA GLY A 64 -2.86 15.83 -24.24
C GLY A 64 -3.33 17.03 -23.41
N ILE A 65 -4.61 17.03 -23.03
CA ILE A 65 -5.18 18.06 -22.15
C ILE A 65 -4.59 17.84 -20.77
N THR A 66 -3.81 18.82 -20.28
CA THR A 66 -3.21 18.78 -18.95
C THR A 66 -3.78 19.91 -18.09
N PHE A 67 -4.15 19.60 -16.85
CA PHE A 67 -4.67 20.59 -15.90
C PHE A 67 -3.57 20.93 -14.89
N PRO A 68 -2.94 22.12 -14.96
CA PRO A 68 -1.70 22.41 -14.23
C PRO A 68 -1.81 22.38 -12.70
N TYR A 69 -3.02 22.57 -12.15
CA TYR A 69 -3.26 22.55 -10.70
C TYR A 69 -3.55 21.16 -10.14
N PHE A 70 -3.89 20.20 -10.99
CA PHE A 70 -4.30 18.84 -10.60
C PHE A 70 -3.34 17.77 -11.11
N GLN A 71 -2.53 18.11 -12.11
CA GLN A 71 -1.56 17.24 -12.74
C GLN A 71 -0.13 17.73 -12.46
N LEU A 72 0.78 16.78 -12.24
CA LEU A 72 2.17 17.08 -11.92
C LEU A 72 2.99 17.37 -13.19
N SER A 73 2.92 18.62 -13.65
CA SER A 73 3.77 19.10 -14.73
C SER A 73 4.89 19.98 -14.21
N ILE A 74 6.12 19.67 -14.63
CA ILE A 74 7.33 20.45 -14.28
C ILE A 74 7.23 21.89 -14.80
N HIS A 75 6.49 22.12 -15.89
CA HIS A 75 6.40 23.44 -16.53
C HIS A 75 5.63 24.49 -15.72
N ASN A 76 4.81 24.07 -14.75
CA ASN A 76 3.92 24.96 -13.99
C ASN A 76 4.32 25.07 -12.52
N LEU A 77 5.46 25.73 -12.27
CA LEU A 77 6.06 25.83 -10.93
C LEU A 77 5.16 26.52 -9.88
N SER A 78 4.33 27.49 -10.30
CA SER A 78 3.41 28.21 -9.40
C SER A 78 2.25 27.35 -8.90
N ALA A 79 1.79 26.39 -9.72
CA ALA A 79 0.72 25.47 -9.39
C ALA A 79 1.23 24.19 -8.68
N MET A 80 2.53 23.92 -8.78
CA MET A 80 3.20 22.73 -8.25
C MET A 80 2.88 22.38 -6.78
N PRO A 81 2.88 23.31 -5.79
CA PRO A 81 2.62 22.93 -4.40
C PRO A 81 1.21 22.38 -4.20
N PHE A 82 0.22 22.93 -4.91
CA PHE A 82 -1.15 22.44 -4.87
C PHE A 82 -1.28 21.13 -5.66
N ALA A 83 -0.63 21.03 -6.82
CA ALA A 83 -0.61 19.82 -7.63
C ALA A 83 0.02 18.63 -6.88
N LEU A 84 1.02 18.84 -6.02
CA LEU A 84 1.62 17.79 -5.18
C LEU A 84 0.61 17.15 -4.21
N VAL A 85 -0.37 17.91 -3.74
CA VAL A 85 -1.38 17.43 -2.80
C VAL A 85 -2.61 16.92 -3.54
N LEU A 86 -3.10 17.69 -4.50
CA LEU A 86 -4.35 17.41 -5.20
C LEU A 86 -4.23 16.19 -6.12
N SER A 87 -3.06 15.97 -6.73
CA SER A 87 -2.83 14.82 -7.62
C SER A 87 -2.95 13.48 -6.90
N THR A 88 -2.78 13.43 -5.57
CA THR A 88 -3.00 12.21 -4.78
C THR A 88 -4.47 11.82 -4.68
N LEU A 89 -5.39 12.79 -4.81
CA LEU A 89 -6.84 12.59 -4.66
C LEU A 89 -7.63 12.83 -5.95
N SER A 90 -6.96 12.87 -7.10
CA SER A 90 -7.62 13.11 -8.37
C SER A 90 -7.26 12.06 -9.41
N ASP A 91 -8.26 11.63 -10.17
CA ASP A 91 -8.10 10.74 -11.31
C ASP A 91 -8.76 11.30 -12.57
N ILE A 92 -8.08 11.13 -13.71
CA ILE A 92 -8.59 11.48 -15.03
C ILE A 92 -9.09 10.22 -15.76
N LYS A 93 -8.38 9.09 -15.61
CA LYS A 93 -8.71 7.83 -16.27
C LYS A 93 -9.93 7.20 -15.58
N ILE A 94 -11.04 7.00 -16.30
CA ILE A 94 -12.32 6.55 -15.70
C ILE A 94 -12.23 5.17 -15.02
N TRP A 95 -11.44 4.25 -15.60
CA TRP A 95 -11.23 2.92 -15.00
C TRP A 95 -10.48 3.03 -13.68
N LYS A 96 -9.50 3.93 -13.60
CA LYS A 96 -8.70 4.17 -12.41
C LYS A 96 -9.53 4.88 -11.36
N PHE A 97 -10.32 5.86 -11.78
CA PHE A 97 -11.29 6.55 -10.94
C PHE A 97 -12.21 5.56 -10.19
N LEU A 98 -12.80 4.60 -10.91
CA LEU A 98 -13.66 3.58 -10.33
C LEU A 98 -12.90 2.63 -9.40
N LEU A 99 -11.72 2.15 -9.83
CA LEU A 99 -10.93 1.20 -9.06
C LEU A 99 -10.37 1.81 -7.76
N THR A 100 -9.77 2.99 -7.85
CA THR A 100 -9.25 3.75 -6.71
C THR A 100 -10.38 4.19 -5.79
N GLY A 101 -11.53 4.62 -6.32
CA GLY A 101 -12.71 5.00 -5.52
C GLY A 101 -13.29 3.83 -4.74
N LEU A 102 -13.40 2.66 -5.36
CA LEU A 102 -13.83 1.43 -4.69
C LEU A 102 -12.83 0.99 -3.62
N ASN A 103 -11.53 1.03 -3.94
CA ASN A 103 -10.47 0.69 -2.99
C ASN A 103 -10.44 1.67 -1.81
N LEU A 104 -10.69 2.96 -2.05
CA LEU A 104 -10.76 3.98 -1.00
C LEU A 104 -11.94 3.76 -0.06
N ILE A 105 -13.12 3.47 -0.60
CA ILE A 105 -14.33 3.25 0.21
C ILE A 105 -14.23 1.96 1.02
N ILE A 106 -14.08 0.82 0.34
CA ILE A 106 -14.15 -0.51 0.97
C ILE A 106 -12.90 -0.73 1.81
N GLY A 107 -11.77 -0.52 1.16
CA GLY A 107 -10.46 -0.73 1.70
C GLY A 107 -10.06 0.26 2.77
N GLY A 108 -10.30 1.55 2.50
CA GLY A 108 -10.02 2.58 3.49
C GLY A 108 -10.84 2.41 4.75
N SER A 109 -12.13 2.07 4.64
CA SER A 109 -12.98 1.81 5.82
C SER A 109 -12.44 0.67 6.66
N PHE A 110 -11.96 -0.39 6.00
CA PHE A 110 -11.30 -1.50 6.67
C PHE A 110 -10.00 -1.06 7.36
N ILE A 111 -9.14 -0.31 6.68
CA ILE A 111 -7.85 0.15 7.22
C ILE A 111 -8.05 1.05 8.44
N GLU A 112 -8.89 2.08 8.33
CA GLU A 112 -9.11 3.04 9.43
C GLU A 112 -9.71 2.34 10.66
N SER A 113 -10.61 1.38 10.45
CA SER A 113 -11.20 0.59 11.55
C SER A 113 -10.18 -0.31 12.26
N ASN A 114 -9.16 -0.83 11.55
CA ASN A 114 -8.15 -1.70 12.17
C ASN A 114 -6.99 -0.92 12.77
N TRP A 115 -6.65 0.25 12.21
CA TRP A 115 -5.67 1.15 12.80
C TRP A 115 -6.23 1.95 13.98
N ASN A 116 -7.57 2.04 14.10
CA ASN A 116 -8.28 2.84 15.09
C ASN A 116 -7.76 4.29 15.17
N SER A 117 -7.27 4.83 14.05
CA SER A 117 -6.63 6.14 13.98
C SER A 117 -6.88 6.83 12.65
N SER A 118 -7.78 7.80 12.65
CA SER A 118 -8.02 8.68 11.49
C SER A 118 -6.79 9.52 11.13
N LYS A 119 -5.98 9.89 12.13
CA LYS A 119 -4.76 10.69 11.92
C LYS A 119 -3.73 9.92 11.09
N GLU A 120 -3.57 8.62 11.38
CA GLU A 120 -2.63 7.78 10.64
C GLU A 120 -3.08 7.56 9.20
N MET A 121 -4.39 7.44 8.96
CA MET A 121 -4.95 7.37 7.61
C MET A 121 -4.61 8.62 6.77
N PHE A 122 -4.78 9.81 7.34
CA PHE A 122 -4.41 11.06 6.65
C PHE A 122 -2.90 11.19 6.42
N LYS A 123 -2.07 10.84 7.41
CA LYS A 123 -0.61 10.84 7.26
C LYS A 123 -0.16 9.88 6.17
N PHE A 124 -0.76 8.70 6.09
CA PHE A 124 -0.43 7.72 5.07
C PHE A 124 -0.80 8.25 3.67
N VAL A 125 -2.05 8.69 3.47
CA VAL A 125 -2.51 9.15 2.15
C VAL A 125 -1.80 10.43 1.72
N PHE A 126 -1.84 11.50 2.52
CA PHE A 126 -1.24 12.78 2.12
C PHE A 126 0.26 12.80 2.31
N GLY A 127 0.78 12.29 3.44
CA GLY A 127 2.21 12.34 3.74
C GLY A 127 3.03 11.53 2.74
N LEU A 128 2.62 10.27 2.49
CA LEU A 128 3.30 9.46 1.47
C LEU A 128 2.94 9.90 0.05
N GLY A 129 1.71 10.36 -0.19
CA GLY A 129 1.30 10.93 -1.48
C GLY A 129 2.21 12.07 -1.92
N ILE A 130 2.37 13.08 -1.06
CA ILE A 130 3.25 14.21 -1.32
C ILE A 130 4.70 13.76 -1.48
N LEU A 131 5.19 12.86 -0.62
CA LEU A 131 6.56 12.36 -0.69
C LEU A 131 6.84 11.66 -2.03
N ILE A 132 5.96 10.76 -2.45
CA ILE A 132 6.08 10.02 -3.72
C ILE A 132 5.98 10.98 -4.89
N ASN A 133 5.05 11.94 -4.84
CA ASN A 133 4.91 12.96 -5.87
C ASN A 133 6.19 13.81 -6.02
N ILE A 134 6.83 14.21 -4.91
CA ILE A 134 8.11 14.94 -4.94
C ILE A 134 9.20 14.07 -5.56
N ILE A 135 9.31 12.80 -5.14
CA ILE A 135 10.29 11.86 -5.70
C ILE A 135 10.08 11.71 -7.21
N MET A 136 8.82 11.58 -7.65
CA MET A 136 8.47 11.40 -9.05
C MET A 136 8.77 12.66 -9.87
N VAL A 137 8.45 13.87 -9.39
CA VAL A 137 8.80 15.11 -10.09
C VAL A 137 10.31 15.24 -10.28
N ILE A 138 11.10 14.96 -9.23
CA ILE A 138 12.57 15.00 -9.32
C ILE A 138 13.10 13.93 -10.28
N LEU A 139 12.58 12.70 -10.18
CA LEU A 139 13.03 11.60 -11.02
C LEU A 139 12.65 11.80 -12.48
N SER A 140 11.44 12.27 -12.76
CA SER A 140 10.95 12.67 -14.08
C SER A 140 11.84 13.74 -14.71
N PHE A 141 12.21 14.76 -13.94
CA PHE A 141 13.14 15.79 -14.40
C PHE A 141 14.50 15.22 -14.77
N ILE A 142 15.10 14.39 -13.91
CA ILE A 142 16.39 13.73 -14.16
C ILE A 142 16.31 12.85 -15.42
N LEU A 143 15.26 12.05 -15.56
CA LEU A 143 15.05 11.19 -16.72
C LEU A 143 14.87 12.00 -18.00
N SER A 144 14.14 13.12 -17.95
CA SER A 144 14.00 13.99 -19.13
C SER A 144 15.34 14.58 -19.56
N VAL A 145 16.18 15.01 -18.62
CA VAL A 145 17.52 15.54 -18.93
C VAL A 145 18.43 14.45 -19.51
N ILE A 146 18.41 13.23 -18.98
CA ILE A 146 19.27 12.13 -19.44
C ILE A 146 18.85 11.62 -20.83
N PHE A 147 17.55 11.41 -21.04
CA PHE A 147 17.04 10.81 -22.27
C PHE A 147 16.67 11.84 -23.34
N GLY A 148 16.67 13.14 -23.01
CA GLY A 148 16.30 14.22 -23.92
C GLY A 148 14.87 14.11 -24.45
N ASN A 149 13.98 13.42 -23.73
CA ASN A 149 12.61 13.15 -24.17
C ASN A 149 11.61 13.89 -23.28
N GLU A 150 10.77 14.71 -23.92
CA GLU A 150 9.74 15.50 -23.22
C GLU A 150 8.61 14.63 -22.63
N ARG A 151 8.48 13.38 -23.06
CA ARG A 151 7.50 12.43 -22.49
C ARG A 151 7.67 12.23 -20.98
N PHE A 152 8.90 12.37 -20.47
CA PHE A 152 9.16 12.23 -19.04
C PHE A 152 8.74 13.46 -18.22
N ASN A 153 8.49 14.61 -18.85
CA ASN A 153 8.11 15.85 -18.15
C ASN A 153 6.64 15.91 -17.73
N SER A 154 5.82 14.98 -18.23
CA SER A 154 4.39 14.90 -17.96
C SER A 154 4.10 13.69 -17.06
N TYR A 155 4.29 13.85 -15.75
CA TYR A 155 3.80 12.89 -14.77
C TYR A 155 2.35 13.24 -14.43
N SER A 156 1.41 12.33 -14.68
CA SER A 156 0.00 12.70 -14.59
C SER A 156 -0.59 12.40 -13.22
N ASP A 157 -0.08 11.38 -12.54
CA ASP A 157 -0.95 10.58 -11.69
C ASP A 157 -0.35 10.27 -10.31
N GLY A 158 -0.81 10.99 -9.30
CA GLY A 158 -0.32 10.88 -7.91
C GLY A 158 -1.10 9.94 -7.01
N ASN A 159 -2.15 9.26 -7.49
CA ASN A 159 -3.06 8.49 -6.64
C ASN A 159 -2.54 7.08 -6.27
N HIS A 160 -1.35 6.71 -6.76
CA HIS A 160 -0.80 5.37 -6.66
C HIS A 160 -0.68 4.90 -5.20
N VAL A 161 -0.57 5.82 -4.24
CA VAL A 161 -0.57 5.53 -2.80
C VAL A 161 -1.86 4.84 -2.35
N ILE A 162 -3.02 5.26 -2.87
CA ILE A 162 -4.29 4.63 -2.54
C ILE A 162 -4.38 3.29 -3.25
N LEU A 163 -4.00 3.22 -4.53
CA LEU A 163 -4.14 2.00 -5.32
C LEU A 163 -3.19 0.88 -4.85
N VAL A 164 -1.89 1.17 -4.77
CA VAL A 164 -0.83 0.22 -4.41
C VAL A 164 -0.63 0.18 -2.90
N GLY A 165 -0.53 1.33 -2.24
CA GLY A 165 -0.23 1.41 -0.80
C GLY A 165 -1.26 0.69 0.06
N PHE A 166 -2.55 0.80 -0.26
CA PHE A 166 -3.59 0.09 0.50
C PHE A 166 -3.47 -1.43 0.40
N THR A 167 -3.01 -1.97 -0.73
CA THR A 167 -2.77 -3.43 -0.83
C THR A 167 -1.68 -3.92 0.12
N ILE A 168 -0.63 -3.12 0.29
CA ILE A 168 0.45 -3.41 1.24
C ILE A 168 -0.08 -3.40 2.67
N ILE A 169 -0.94 -2.42 2.99
CA ILE A 169 -1.63 -2.36 4.29
C ILE A 169 -2.52 -3.59 4.49
N TYR A 170 -3.26 -4.04 3.48
CA TYR A 170 -4.05 -5.26 3.62
C TYR A 170 -3.19 -6.48 3.95
N LYS A 171 -1.99 -6.61 3.36
CA LYS A 171 -1.07 -7.68 3.74
C LYS A 171 -0.59 -7.55 5.20
N GLN A 172 -0.45 -6.33 5.70
CA GLN A 172 -0.08 -6.06 7.10
C GLN A 172 -1.20 -6.40 8.09
N LEU A 173 -2.45 -6.12 7.71
CA LEU A 173 -3.62 -6.29 8.57
C LEU A 173 -4.24 -7.69 8.48
N LEU A 174 -4.22 -8.28 7.29
CA LEU A 174 -4.84 -9.56 6.95
C LEU A 174 -3.80 -10.52 6.36
N PRO A 175 -2.84 -10.98 7.17
CA PRO A 175 -1.80 -11.86 6.68
C PRO A 175 -2.37 -13.19 6.13
N GLU A 176 -3.54 -13.66 6.58
CA GLU A 176 -4.05 -15.00 6.21
C GLU A 176 -5.52 -15.12 5.80
N THR A 177 -6.34 -14.06 5.90
CA THR A 177 -7.76 -14.22 5.60
C THR A 177 -7.99 -14.41 4.10
N THR A 178 -8.48 -15.57 3.71
CA THR A 178 -9.01 -15.85 2.38
C THR A 178 -10.39 -15.22 2.25
N ILE A 179 -10.45 -13.93 1.88
CA ILE A 179 -11.72 -13.22 1.66
C ILE A 179 -12.52 -13.85 0.50
N PHE A 180 -11.81 -14.48 -0.45
CA PHE A 180 -12.39 -15.15 -1.61
C PHE A 180 -12.06 -16.64 -1.56
N ASN A 181 -12.97 -17.45 -1.02
CA ASN A 181 -12.92 -18.89 -1.26
C ASN A 181 -13.54 -19.16 -2.64
N LEU A 182 -12.72 -19.22 -3.69
CA LEU A 182 -13.18 -19.66 -5.01
C LEU A 182 -13.41 -21.17 -4.97
N LYS A 183 -14.67 -21.60 -4.97
CA LYS A 183 -15.04 -23.01 -5.18
C LYS A 183 -14.89 -23.33 -6.69
N ASN A 184 -14.27 -24.47 -7.03
CA ASN A 184 -14.33 -25.13 -8.35
C ASN A 184 -13.68 -24.46 -9.59
N VAL A 185 -12.76 -23.50 -9.47
CA VAL A 185 -11.97 -23.04 -10.64
C VAL A 185 -10.58 -23.67 -10.64
N SER A 186 -10.36 -24.75 -11.39
CA SER A 186 -9.12 -25.56 -11.38
C SER A 186 -7.81 -24.76 -11.50
N ILE A 187 -7.82 -23.63 -12.23
CA ILE A 187 -6.63 -22.79 -12.48
C ILE A 187 -6.36 -21.76 -11.37
N PHE A 188 -7.38 -21.27 -10.64
CA PHE A 188 -7.24 -20.18 -9.65
C PHE A 188 -7.57 -20.60 -8.19
N SER A 189 -8.35 -21.67 -8.01
CA SER A 189 -8.95 -22.08 -6.73
C SER A 189 -7.95 -22.66 -5.72
N LYS A 190 -6.82 -23.21 -6.17
CA LYS A 190 -5.94 -23.99 -5.27
C LYS A 190 -4.86 -23.17 -4.56
N ASN A 191 -4.48 -21.98 -5.07
CA ASN A 191 -3.24 -21.33 -4.64
C ASN A 191 -3.23 -19.80 -4.51
N PHE A 192 -4.30 -19.06 -4.87
CA PHE A 192 -4.26 -17.59 -4.68
C PHE A 192 -4.51 -17.23 -3.21
N ARG A 193 -3.45 -17.34 -2.40
CA ARG A 193 -3.43 -16.78 -1.04
C ARG A 193 -3.42 -15.25 -1.17
N PHE A 194 -4.30 -14.58 -0.43
CA PHE A 194 -4.39 -13.11 -0.36
C PHE A 194 -3.05 -12.43 0.01
N LYS A 195 -2.10 -13.20 0.57
CA LYS A 195 -0.69 -12.84 0.79
C LYS A 195 0.01 -12.25 -0.46
N LEU A 196 -0.41 -12.64 -1.67
CA LEU A 196 0.19 -12.17 -2.92
C LEU A 196 -0.61 -11.05 -3.60
N LEU A 197 -1.64 -10.50 -2.94
CA LEU A 197 -2.42 -9.39 -3.51
C LEU A 197 -1.54 -8.20 -3.92
N PRO A 198 -0.57 -7.72 -3.11
CA PRO A 198 0.23 -6.57 -3.51
C PRO A 198 1.06 -6.83 -4.76
N ILE A 199 1.73 -8.00 -4.83
CA ILE A 199 2.56 -8.34 -5.99
C ILE A 199 1.72 -8.63 -7.24
N PHE A 200 0.54 -9.23 -7.07
CA PHE A 200 -0.39 -9.47 -8.17
C PHE A 200 -0.90 -8.16 -8.77
N LEU A 201 -1.33 -7.22 -7.92
CA LEU A 201 -1.72 -5.89 -8.37
C LEU A 201 -0.56 -5.17 -9.05
N LEU A 202 0.65 -5.22 -8.48
CA LEU A 202 1.85 -4.65 -9.09
C LEU A 202 2.13 -5.21 -10.47
N CYS A 203 2.03 -6.53 -10.66
CA CYS A 203 2.23 -7.16 -11.96
C CYS A 203 1.17 -6.70 -12.97
N ILE A 204 -0.11 -6.60 -12.56
CA ILE A 204 -1.19 -6.11 -13.42
C ILE A 204 -0.94 -4.66 -13.83
N LEU A 205 -0.66 -3.77 -12.87
CA LEU A 205 -0.39 -2.36 -13.15
C LEU A 205 0.85 -2.21 -14.03
N THR A 206 1.91 -2.98 -13.76
CA THR A 206 3.10 -3.03 -14.61
C THR A 206 2.76 -3.42 -16.04
N LEU A 207 1.89 -4.43 -16.24
CA LEU A 207 1.44 -4.85 -17.56
C LEU A 207 0.59 -3.77 -18.27
N ILE A 208 -0.33 -3.14 -17.54
CA ILE A 208 -1.20 -2.07 -18.07
C ILE A 208 -0.33 -0.88 -18.53
N GLU A 209 0.54 -0.36 -17.66
CA GLU A 209 1.36 0.80 -17.98
C GLU A 209 2.41 0.48 -19.07
N SER A 210 2.95 -0.75 -19.08
CA SER A 210 3.81 -1.21 -20.16
C SER A 210 3.08 -1.29 -21.51
N LEU A 211 1.80 -1.67 -21.53
CA LEU A 211 0.99 -1.70 -22.75
C LEU A 211 0.64 -0.28 -23.22
N MET A 212 0.38 0.63 -22.28
CA MET A 212 0.17 2.06 -22.56
C MET A 212 1.45 2.80 -22.96
N LYS A 213 2.63 2.19 -22.72
CA LYS A 213 3.97 2.75 -22.96
C LYS A 213 4.30 3.97 -22.09
N ASP A 214 3.66 4.06 -20.92
CA ASP A 214 3.85 5.13 -19.95
C ASP A 214 4.95 4.75 -18.94
N CYS A 215 6.22 4.97 -19.32
CA CYS A 215 7.36 4.60 -18.47
C CYS A 215 7.38 5.32 -17.12
N THR A 216 6.95 6.58 -17.08
CA THR A 216 6.89 7.38 -15.84
C THR A 216 5.92 6.78 -14.83
N GLU A 217 4.74 6.36 -15.29
CA GLU A 217 3.71 5.75 -14.44
C GLU A 217 4.13 4.35 -13.97
N LEU A 218 4.79 3.58 -14.84
CA LEU A 218 5.39 2.32 -14.45
C LEU A 218 6.39 2.50 -13.28
N ILE A 219 7.28 3.49 -13.37
CA ILE A 219 8.25 3.77 -12.31
C ILE A 219 7.53 4.21 -11.02
N SER A 220 6.50 5.06 -11.14
CA SER A 220 5.67 5.52 -10.02
C SER A 220 5.06 4.35 -9.22
N VAL A 221 4.52 3.34 -9.90
CA VAL A 221 3.95 2.14 -9.27
C VAL A 221 4.98 1.41 -8.38
N TRP A 222 6.20 1.22 -8.88
CA TRP A 222 7.27 0.55 -8.14
C TRP A 222 7.84 1.40 -7.00
N ILE A 223 8.07 2.69 -7.24
CA ILE A 223 8.51 3.63 -6.19
C ILE A 223 7.49 3.67 -5.07
N THR A 224 6.21 3.77 -5.40
CA THR A 224 5.11 3.74 -4.42
C THR A 224 5.16 2.48 -3.57
N PHE A 225 5.37 1.31 -4.19
CA PHE A 225 5.45 0.05 -3.45
C PHE A 225 6.57 0.07 -2.41
N PHE A 226 7.79 0.43 -2.82
CA PHE A 226 8.93 0.44 -1.91
C PHE A 226 8.81 1.51 -0.83
N VAL A 227 8.33 2.71 -1.15
CA VAL A 227 8.13 3.79 -0.18
C VAL A 227 7.06 3.42 0.85
N CYS A 228 5.90 2.94 0.40
CA CYS A 228 4.82 2.51 1.29
C CYS A 228 5.23 1.32 2.15
N TRP A 229 5.90 0.30 1.58
CA TRP A 229 6.41 -0.82 2.37
C TRP A 229 7.43 -0.35 3.42
N THR A 230 8.36 0.53 3.06
CA THR A 230 9.37 1.05 3.99
C THR A 230 8.72 1.84 5.12
N TYR A 231 7.73 2.69 4.81
CA TYR A 231 6.96 3.43 5.81
C TYR A 231 6.27 2.50 6.80
N LEU A 232 5.51 1.52 6.30
CA LEU A 232 4.77 0.58 7.15
C LEU A 232 5.70 -0.32 7.95
N ARG A 233 6.84 -0.71 7.37
CA ARG A 233 7.83 -1.58 8.04
C ARG A 233 8.51 -0.84 9.19
N PHE A 234 8.92 0.42 9.02
CA PHE A 234 9.85 1.09 9.94
C PHE A 234 9.33 2.35 10.63
N PHE A 235 8.39 3.08 10.04
CA PHE A 235 8.06 4.46 10.44
C PHE A 235 6.64 4.66 10.93
N GLN A 236 5.71 3.78 10.55
CA GLN A 236 4.32 3.85 10.99
C GLN A 236 4.24 3.87 12.52
N LYS A 237 3.35 4.69 13.10
CA LYS A 237 3.10 4.70 14.54
C LYS A 237 1.67 4.27 14.81
N LEU A 238 1.50 3.11 15.44
CA LEU A 238 0.20 2.59 15.84
C LEU A 238 0.10 2.59 17.36
N ASP A 239 -0.96 3.22 17.86
CA ASP A 239 -1.32 3.18 19.27
C ASP A 239 -2.25 1.98 19.51
N LEU A 240 -1.79 1.00 20.28
CA LEU A 240 -2.56 -0.22 20.55
C LEU A 240 -3.36 -0.14 21.84
N SER A 241 -3.28 0.97 22.59
CA SER A 241 -3.94 1.16 23.89
C SER A 241 -5.45 0.90 23.81
N GLU A 242 -6.08 1.27 22.69
CA GLU A 242 -7.53 1.14 22.46
C GLU A 242 -7.90 -0.14 21.68
N THR A 243 -6.94 -0.98 21.33
CA THR A 243 -7.18 -2.18 20.50
C THR A 243 -7.15 -3.45 21.35
N ASN A 244 -7.90 -4.48 20.91
CA ASN A 244 -7.82 -5.84 21.48
C ASN A 244 -6.43 -6.50 21.30
N LEU A 245 -5.48 -5.79 20.68
CA LEU A 245 -4.12 -6.26 20.42
C LEU A 245 -3.16 -5.93 21.56
N ARG A 246 -3.57 -5.13 22.54
CA ARG A 246 -2.80 -4.80 23.74
C ARG A 246 -2.23 -6.06 24.41
N GLN A 247 -0.94 -6.04 24.74
CA GLN A 247 -0.32 -7.14 25.49
C GLN A 247 -0.69 -7.00 26.96
N GLU A 248 -1.27 -8.06 27.54
CA GLU A 248 -1.61 -8.09 28.96
C GLU A 248 -0.34 -8.29 29.78
N GLY A 249 -0.09 -7.39 30.76
CA GLY A 249 0.96 -7.58 31.77
C GLY A 249 2.08 -6.55 31.81
N HIS A 250 2.05 -5.46 31.02
CA HIS A 250 3.07 -4.40 31.08
C HIS A 250 2.45 -3.05 31.45
N SER A 251 3.07 -2.36 32.41
CA SER A 251 2.49 -1.21 33.15
C SER A 251 2.86 0.17 32.60
N ASN A 252 3.63 0.25 31.51
CA ASN A 252 4.07 1.53 30.95
C ASN A 252 3.21 1.94 29.73
N PRO A 253 2.59 3.13 29.73
CA PRO A 253 1.75 3.60 28.62
C PRO A 253 2.53 3.87 27.32
N ASP A 254 3.83 4.16 27.39
CA ASP A 254 4.66 4.36 26.18
C ASP A 254 4.97 3.04 25.44
N GLU A 255 4.77 1.88 26.07
CA GLU A 255 4.98 0.57 25.43
C GLU A 255 3.80 0.11 24.58
N ASP A 256 2.63 0.76 24.71
CA ASP A 256 1.44 0.49 23.90
C ASP A 256 1.56 1.11 22.48
N ILE A 257 2.61 1.91 22.21
CA ILE A 257 2.89 2.48 20.88
C ILE A 257 3.88 1.58 20.14
N ILE A 258 3.44 0.94 19.06
CA ILE A 258 4.32 0.18 18.17
C ILE A 258 4.78 1.07 17.01
N MET A 259 6.10 1.05 16.77
CA MET A 259 6.74 1.69 15.64
C MET A 259 7.03 0.65 14.54
N GLY A 260 6.41 0.84 13.37
CA GLY A 260 6.53 -0.03 12.22
C GLY A 260 5.87 -1.40 12.43
N ASP A 261 6.20 -2.34 11.55
CA ASP A 261 5.82 -3.73 11.66
C ASP A 261 7.08 -4.58 11.54
N ALA A 262 7.65 -5.01 12.67
CA ALA A 262 8.86 -5.82 12.71
C ALA A 262 8.61 -7.31 12.45
N SER A 263 7.35 -7.75 12.28
CA SER A 263 7.01 -9.18 12.18
C SER A 263 7.70 -9.89 11.01
N ASP A 264 8.02 -11.17 11.15
CA ASP A 264 8.68 -11.90 10.06
C ASP A 264 7.78 -12.04 8.82
N THR A 265 6.47 -12.02 9.03
CA THR A 265 5.48 -12.14 7.95
C THR A 265 5.40 -10.92 7.04
N PHE A 266 5.84 -9.76 7.54
CA PHE A 266 5.83 -8.49 6.81
C PHE A 266 7.19 -8.11 6.20
N GLN A 267 8.18 -9.01 6.24
CA GLN A 267 9.44 -8.80 5.51
C GLN A 267 9.20 -8.74 3.99
N LEU A 268 10.01 -7.95 3.30
CA LEU A 268 9.90 -7.69 1.85
C LEU A 268 9.89 -8.98 1.02
N ILE A 269 10.71 -9.97 1.40
CA ILE A 269 10.82 -11.25 0.69
C ILE A 269 9.50 -12.02 0.63
N TYR A 270 8.62 -11.87 1.62
CA TYR A 270 7.32 -12.54 1.68
C TYR A 270 6.23 -11.86 0.85
N PHE A 271 6.53 -10.74 0.18
CA PHE A 271 5.65 -10.17 -0.84
C PHE A 271 5.77 -10.90 -2.17
N PHE A 272 6.87 -11.60 -2.41
CA PHE A 272 7.16 -12.27 -3.68
C PHE A 272 6.81 -13.76 -3.62
N PRO A 273 6.44 -14.36 -4.77
CA PRO A 273 6.16 -15.79 -4.86
C PRO A 273 7.40 -16.63 -4.57
N ASP A 274 7.20 -17.84 -4.06
CA ASP A 274 8.28 -18.74 -3.60
C ASP A 274 9.41 -18.98 -4.62
N PRO A 275 9.14 -19.13 -5.94
CA PRO A 275 10.22 -19.33 -6.93
C PRO A 275 11.19 -18.15 -7.04
N LEU A 276 10.76 -16.92 -6.73
CA LEU A 276 11.61 -15.72 -6.82
C LEU A 276 12.43 -15.47 -5.55
N LYS A 277 12.05 -16.07 -4.42
CA LYS A 277 12.72 -15.87 -3.14
C LYS A 277 14.21 -16.20 -3.12
N PRO A 278 14.71 -17.34 -3.67
CA PRO A 278 16.13 -17.62 -3.63
C PRO A 278 16.97 -16.59 -4.39
N LEU A 279 16.41 -16.00 -5.46
CA LEU A 279 17.07 -14.95 -6.24
C LEU A 279 17.07 -13.59 -5.52
N LEU A 280 15.94 -13.23 -4.89
CA LEU A 280 15.75 -11.91 -4.27
C LEU A 280 16.32 -11.82 -2.84
N SER A 281 16.36 -12.93 -2.10
CA SER A 281 16.87 -12.99 -0.72
C SER A 281 18.26 -12.36 -0.55
N PRO A 282 19.29 -12.71 -1.35
CA PRO A 282 20.61 -12.08 -1.19
C PRO A 282 20.58 -10.57 -1.44
N ILE A 283 19.79 -10.11 -2.41
CA ILE A 283 19.65 -8.69 -2.75
C ILE A 283 19.00 -7.94 -1.58
N PHE A 284 17.88 -8.44 -1.05
CA PHE A 284 17.17 -7.79 0.04
C PHE A 284 17.95 -7.81 1.35
N ASN A 285 18.63 -8.91 1.65
CA ASN A 285 19.50 -9.00 2.83
C ASN A 285 20.69 -8.04 2.72
N PHE A 286 21.29 -7.92 1.53
CA PHE A 286 22.37 -6.97 1.29
C PHE A 286 21.88 -5.52 1.45
N THR A 287 20.73 -5.18 0.87
CA THR A 287 20.14 -3.84 1.02
C THR A 287 19.83 -3.52 2.49
N TYR A 288 19.26 -4.48 3.24
CA TYR A 288 18.99 -4.31 4.67
C TYR A 288 20.28 -4.12 5.47
N TYR A 289 21.31 -4.94 5.21
CA TYR A 289 22.62 -4.80 5.84
C TYR A 289 23.24 -3.42 5.54
N LEU A 290 23.20 -2.98 4.28
CA LEU A 290 23.76 -1.72 3.86
C LEU A 290 23.05 -0.53 4.52
N CYS A 291 21.71 -0.48 4.45
CA CYS A 291 20.92 0.64 4.97
C CYS A 291 20.89 0.69 6.50
N CYS A 292 20.67 -0.44 7.16
CA CYS A 292 20.44 -0.47 8.62
C CYS A 292 21.72 -0.64 9.43
N ARG A 293 22.66 -1.50 8.97
CA ARG A 293 23.88 -1.81 9.75
C ARG A 293 25.05 -0.92 9.36
N LYS A 294 25.31 -0.75 8.06
CA LYS A 294 26.47 0.01 7.59
C LYS A 294 26.22 1.52 7.61
N MET A 295 25.14 1.97 6.98
CA MET A 295 24.83 3.41 6.84
C MET A 295 24.01 3.96 8.02
N LYS A 296 23.42 3.10 8.86
CA LYS A 296 22.58 3.46 10.01
C LYS A 296 21.47 4.47 9.68
N ILE A 297 20.90 4.38 8.48
CA ILE A 297 19.78 5.23 8.04
C ILE A 297 18.51 4.86 8.82
N ILE A 298 18.34 3.56 9.10
CA ILE A 298 17.20 2.98 9.80
C ILE A 298 17.73 2.13 10.95
N ARG A 299 17.11 2.22 12.14
CA ARG A 299 17.46 1.35 13.29
C ARG A 299 17.19 -0.12 12.90
N PRO A 300 18.18 -1.02 13.04
CA PRO A 300 17.93 -2.44 12.85
C PRO A 300 17.01 -2.96 13.95
N PHE A 301 16.06 -3.83 13.59
CA PHE A 301 15.18 -4.46 14.59
C PHE A 301 15.98 -5.33 15.56
N GLU A 302 15.63 -5.23 16.83
CA GLU A 302 16.10 -6.12 17.90
C GLU A 302 15.16 -7.34 18.02
N THR A 303 15.59 -8.35 18.77
CA THR A 303 14.80 -9.58 18.98
C THR A 303 13.43 -9.25 19.57
N ASP A 304 13.40 -8.34 20.54
CA ASP A 304 12.20 -7.95 21.25
C ASP A 304 11.20 -7.24 20.32
N ASP A 305 11.70 -6.41 19.39
CA ASP A 305 10.86 -5.75 18.38
C ASP A 305 10.18 -6.82 17.48
N ILE A 306 10.94 -7.84 17.06
CA ILE A 306 10.47 -8.92 16.20
C ILE A 306 9.44 -9.78 16.95
N GLU A 307 9.68 -10.12 18.21
CA GLU A 307 8.75 -10.88 19.04
C GLU A 307 7.44 -10.14 19.26
N LYS A 308 7.51 -8.84 19.61
CA LYS A 308 6.32 -7.98 19.72
C LYS A 308 5.55 -7.94 18.40
N GLY A 309 6.24 -7.69 17.29
CA GLY A 309 5.65 -7.68 15.95
C GLY A 309 4.98 -9.01 15.59
N ASN A 310 5.64 -10.13 15.86
CA ASN A 310 5.12 -11.48 15.61
C ASN A 310 3.91 -11.79 16.49
N SER A 311 3.88 -11.33 17.74
CA SER A 311 2.72 -11.51 18.63
C SER A 311 1.49 -10.76 18.11
N VAL A 312 1.67 -9.52 17.65
CA VAL A 312 0.58 -8.70 17.07
C VAL A 312 0.10 -9.29 15.75
N ALA A 313 1.02 -9.72 14.89
CA ALA A 313 0.68 -10.43 13.65
C ALA A 313 -0.07 -11.73 13.94
N GLY A 314 0.34 -12.49 14.97
CA GLY A 314 -0.34 -13.70 15.43
C GLY A 314 -1.77 -13.43 15.89
N LYS A 315 -2.00 -12.35 16.66
CA LYS A 315 -3.36 -11.90 17.05
C LYS A 315 -4.23 -11.51 15.84
N ARG A 316 -3.61 -11.09 14.72
CA ARG A 316 -4.27 -10.84 13.43
C ARG A 316 -4.44 -12.11 12.56
N GLY A 317 -4.03 -13.28 13.06
CA GLY A 317 -4.18 -14.57 12.38
C GLY A 317 -2.99 -14.99 11.52
N ALA A 318 -1.81 -14.38 11.69
CA ALA A 318 -0.60 -14.78 10.97
C ALA A 318 -0.05 -16.14 11.44
N LYS A 319 0.31 -17.04 10.52
CA LYS A 319 1.09 -18.24 10.87
C LYS A 319 2.57 -17.89 11.04
N PRO A 320 3.25 -18.59 11.97
CA PRO A 320 4.69 -18.49 12.08
C PRO A 320 5.35 -18.88 10.74
N THR A 321 6.33 -18.09 10.34
CA THR A 321 7.20 -18.37 9.19
C THR A 321 8.21 -19.47 9.54
N ASN A 322 8.81 -20.11 8.53
CA ASN A 322 9.87 -21.11 8.73
C ASN A 322 11.10 -20.56 9.52
N VAL A 323 11.30 -19.24 9.48
CA VAL A 323 12.37 -18.54 10.21
C VAL A 323 12.00 -18.41 11.70
N SER A 324 10.77 -17.98 11.99
CA SER A 324 10.25 -17.86 13.37
C SER A 324 9.99 -19.21 14.01
N SER A 325 9.76 -20.29 13.25
CA SER A 325 9.63 -21.64 13.82
C SER A 325 10.97 -22.22 14.29
N GLY A 326 12.10 -21.77 13.72
CA GLY A 326 13.43 -22.02 14.30
C GLY A 326 13.56 -21.37 15.68
N SER A 327 13.27 -20.06 15.78
CA SER A 327 13.29 -19.31 17.05
C SER A 327 12.32 -19.88 18.08
N GLN A 328 11.05 -20.10 17.72
CA GLN A 328 10.06 -20.66 18.65
C GLN A 328 10.42 -22.06 19.13
N THR A 329 11.08 -22.87 18.30
CA THR A 329 11.58 -24.18 18.74
C THR A 329 12.73 -24.03 19.71
N GLU A 330 13.62 -23.06 19.47
CA GLU A 330 14.72 -22.71 20.38
C GLU A 330 14.20 -22.13 21.71
N ASP A 331 13.19 -21.27 21.68
CA ASP A 331 12.61 -20.66 22.87
C ASP A 331 11.75 -21.64 23.66
N ARG A 332 11.02 -22.54 22.98
CA ARG A 332 10.38 -23.70 23.64
C ARG A 332 11.42 -24.61 24.28
N ARG A 333 12.57 -24.82 23.63
CA ARG A 333 13.70 -25.58 24.22
C ARG A 333 14.31 -24.84 25.41
N ARG A 334 14.42 -23.51 25.38
CA ARG A 334 14.90 -22.68 26.49
C ARG A 334 13.94 -22.68 27.67
N GLN A 335 12.63 -22.61 27.42
CA GLN A 335 11.60 -22.70 28.47
C GLN A 335 11.60 -24.07 29.13
N LEU A 336 11.66 -25.15 28.35
CA LEU A 336 11.82 -26.50 28.90
C LEU A 336 13.13 -26.64 29.70
N ALA A 337 14.23 -26.03 29.23
CA ALA A 337 15.49 -26.04 29.98
C ALA A 337 15.39 -25.25 31.30
N LEU A 338 14.65 -24.13 31.32
CA LEU A 338 14.39 -23.35 32.53
C LEU A 338 13.49 -24.10 33.52
N GLU A 339 12.46 -24.78 33.03
CA GLU A 339 11.56 -25.63 33.84
C GLU A 339 12.35 -26.78 34.48
N VAL A 340 13.20 -27.47 33.71
CA VAL A 340 14.09 -28.53 34.23
C VAL A 340 15.10 -27.97 35.24
N LEU A 341 15.59 -26.75 35.07
CA LEU A 341 16.46 -26.10 36.06
C LEU A 341 15.69 -25.76 37.35
N GLN A 342 14.45 -25.28 37.25
CA GLN A 342 13.60 -25.04 38.41
C GLN A 342 13.28 -26.33 39.16
N GLU A 343 12.96 -27.41 38.46
CA GLU A 343 12.74 -28.74 39.05
C GLU A 343 13.98 -29.29 39.77
N ARG A 344 15.20 -28.89 39.36
CA ARG A 344 16.45 -29.31 40.03
C ARG A 344 16.87 -28.43 41.20
N MET A 345 16.26 -27.25 41.37
CA MET A 345 16.55 -26.35 42.50
C MET A 345 15.60 -26.53 43.68
N VAL A 346 14.54 -27.34 43.51
CA VAL A 346 13.67 -27.86 44.57
C VAL A 346 14.18 -29.22 45.00
#